data_AF-A0A5C3PRV7-F1
#
_entry.id   AF-A0A5C3PRV7-F1
#
_cell.length_a   1.000
_cell.length_b   1.000
_cell.length_c   1.000
_cell.angle_alpha   90.00
_cell.angle_beta   90.00
_cell.angle_gamma   90.00
#
_symmetry.space_group_name_H-M   'P 1'
#
loop_
_entity.id
_entity.type
_entity.pdbx_description
1 polymer ?
#
loop_
_entity_poly.entity_id
_entity_poly.type
_entity_poly.pdbx_seq_one_letter_code
_entity_poly.pdbx_strand_id
1 'polypeptide(L)'
;MNATTDADSQGELEAFVQYYANTLTFNYADLAVFAVLLFEYLITFDREVQFAWGRELSWARTIFLLNRYLSILEYLVVLGPLLPTVNYVSCALLTRLMQVFQIVLYIVWAAFAGLRVYAISARNSVVTVVVVVLAVVPAVTNAYVASLTSVALSDLGCMSEMDLPILTWIELSVATRSCMIVSDALVIVTTLVKTWSTMRVARRLHVQMSFTSLILREGVLYFTIMLSLNIVQILFDFLQVGSFSFIVPFLNVITPILISRFFLDLDDLTAQQSPSYSSASGLRSLGTQSTMRFITPISTAPGDVRPAFVYSDYRSDYEVGDVGPAGFEKDYPTVATWSGSGLRAGSTRV
;
A
#
# COMPACT_ATOMS: atom_id res chain seq x y z
N MET A 1 -53.93 -32.81 -7.83
CA MET A 1 -52.73 -32.42 -8.61
C MET A 1 -52.52 -30.90 -8.69
N ASN A 2 -53.38 -30.02 -8.15
CA ASN A 2 -53.17 -28.55 -8.19
C ASN A 2 -52.38 -27.94 -7.01
N ALA A 3 -52.37 -28.58 -5.84
CA ALA A 3 -51.76 -27.97 -4.64
C ALA A 3 -50.22 -27.87 -4.68
N THR A 4 -49.56 -28.74 -5.45
CA THR A 4 -48.10 -28.73 -5.61
C THR A 4 -47.64 -27.65 -6.58
N THR A 5 -48.41 -27.34 -7.63
CA THR A 5 -48.13 -26.25 -8.57
C THR A 5 -48.32 -24.86 -7.95
N ASP A 6 -49.33 -24.70 -7.08
CA ASP A 6 -49.56 -23.41 -6.41
C ASP A 6 -48.46 -23.12 -5.36
N ALA A 7 -48.01 -24.14 -4.62
CA ALA A 7 -46.94 -23.99 -3.62
C ALA A 7 -45.57 -23.70 -4.28
N ASP A 8 -45.28 -24.31 -5.44
CA ASP A 8 -44.06 -24.04 -6.21
C ASP A 8 -44.06 -22.60 -6.72
N SER A 9 -45.19 -22.15 -7.28
CA SER A 9 -45.34 -20.76 -7.78
C SER A 9 -45.27 -19.69 -6.68
N GLN A 10 -45.73 -20.01 -5.47
CA GLN A 10 -45.67 -19.09 -4.34
C GLN A 10 -44.25 -18.97 -3.78
N GLY A 11 -43.50 -20.08 -3.74
CA GLY A 11 -42.08 -20.08 -3.36
C GLY A 11 -41.19 -19.32 -4.37
N GLU A 12 -41.46 -19.49 -5.67
CA GLU A 12 -40.78 -18.74 -6.73
C GLU A 12 -41.06 -17.23 -6.64
N LEU A 13 -42.31 -16.84 -6.35
CA LEU A 13 -42.68 -15.44 -6.17
C LEU A 13 -42.00 -14.82 -4.95
N GLU A 14 -41.97 -15.53 -3.82
CA GLU A 14 -41.28 -15.05 -2.60
C GLU A 14 -39.78 -14.89 -2.84
N ALA A 15 -39.15 -15.84 -3.53
CA ALA A 15 -37.73 -15.75 -3.90
C ALA A 15 -37.46 -14.57 -4.84
N PHE A 16 -38.35 -14.33 -5.81
CA PHE A 16 -38.25 -13.20 -6.73
C PHE A 16 -38.40 -11.85 -6.00
N VAL A 17 -39.38 -11.72 -5.09
CA VAL A 17 -39.59 -10.51 -4.29
C VAL A 17 -38.38 -10.22 -3.39
N GLN A 18 -37.81 -11.25 -2.75
CA GLN A 18 -36.63 -11.09 -1.91
C GLN A 18 -35.41 -10.65 -2.73
N TYR A 19 -35.20 -11.27 -3.90
CA TYR A 19 -34.13 -10.89 -4.82
C TYR A 19 -34.28 -9.45 -5.32
N TYR A 20 -35.51 -9.06 -5.68
CA TYR A 20 -35.86 -7.69 -6.08
C TYR A 20 -35.52 -6.67 -4.98
N ALA A 21 -35.96 -6.93 -3.75
CA ALA A 21 -35.73 -6.05 -2.62
C ALA A 21 -34.23 -5.89 -2.31
N ASN A 22 -33.47 -7.00 -2.38
CA ASN A 22 -32.03 -6.98 -2.18
C ASN A 22 -31.34 -6.11 -3.25
N THR A 23 -31.65 -6.32 -4.53
CA THR A 23 -31.06 -5.58 -5.65
C THR A 23 -31.31 -4.08 -5.54
N LEU A 24 -32.55 -3.69 -5.28
CA LEU A 24 -32.93 -2.29 -5.08
C LEU A 24 -32.16 -1.65 -3.91
N THR A 25 -31.99 -2.39 -2.81
CA THR A 25 -31.25 -1.91 -1.65
C THR A 25 -29.77 -1.71 -1.94
N PHE A 26 -29.13 -2.63 -2.68
CA PHE A 26 -27.75 -2.46 -3.14
C PHE A 26 -27.58 -1.21 -4.00
N ASN A 27 -28.48 -1.00 -4.96
CA ASN A 27 -28.44 0.17 -5.84
C ASN A 27 -28.51 1.50 -5.05
N TYR A 28 -29.37 1.57 -4.03
CA TYR A 28 -29.42 2.74 -3.15
C TYR A 28 -28.18 2.89 -2.26
N ALA A 29 -27.63 1.77 -1.77
CA ALA A 29 -26.40 1.79 -0.99
C ALA A 29 -25.22 2.30 -1.84
N ASP A 30 -25.05 1.81 -3.07
CA ASP A 30 -24.01 2.26 -3.99
C ASP A 30 -24.15 3.74 -4.34
N LEU A 31 -25.39 4.23 -4.53
CA LEU A 31 -25.63 5.67 -4.75
C LEU A 31 -25.23 6.51 -3.54
N ALA A 32 -25.63 6.10 -2.33
CA ALA A 32 -25.30 6.81 -1.10
C ALA A 32 -23.78 6.83 -0.86
N VAL A 33 -23.13 5.69 -1.06
CA VAL A 33 -21.70 5.51 -0.94
C VAL A 33 -20.93 6.34 -1.98
N PHE A 34 -21.40 6.38 -3.22
CA PHE A 34 -20.81 7.23 -4.26
C PHE A 34 -20.91 8.72 -3.92
N ALA A 35 -22.04 9.16 -3.35
CA ALA A 35 -22.19 10.53 -2.88
C ALA A 35 -21.17 10.87 -1.78
N VAL A 36 -20.91 9.95 -0.85
CA VAL A 36 -19.87 10.11 0.19
C VAL A 36 -18.47 10.19 -0.44
N LEU A 37 -18.16 9.32 -1.41
CA LEU A 37 -16.89 9.34 -2.12
C LEU A 37 -16.65 10.68 -2.83
N LEU A 38 -17.65 11.15 -3.58
CA LEU A 38 -17.58 12.44 -4.27
C LEU A 38 -17.44 13.59 -3.29
N PHE A 39 -18.21 13.58 -2.19
CA PHE A 39 -18.11 14.61 -1.16
C PHE A 39 -16.69 14.68 -0.58
N GLU A 40 -16.12 13.55 -0.17
CA GLU A 40 -14.75 13.47 0.34
C GLU A 40 -13.71 13.94 -0.68
N TYR A 41 -13.90 13.63 -1.95
CA TYR A 41 -12.98 14.08 -2.99
C TYR A 41 -13.13 15.59 -3.26
N LEU A 42 -14.34 16.12 -3.31
CA LEU A 42 -14.57 17.55 -3.50
C LEU A 42 -13.96 18.39 -2.37
N ILE A 43 -14.13 17.99 -1.11
CA ILE A 43 -13.57 18.74 0.03
C ILE A 43 -12.04 18.62 0.16
N THR A 44 -11.43 17.62 -0.49
CA THR A 44 -9.96 17.43 -0.50
C THR A 44 -9.31 17.85 -1.82
N PHE A 45 -10.08 18.44 -2.74
CA PHE A 45 -9.60 18.80 -4.07
C PHE A 45 -8.52 19.89 -4.05
N ASP A 46 -8.62 20.83 -3.11
CA ASP A 46 -7.60 21.85 -2.86
C ASP A 46 -6.23 21.25 -2.52
N ARG A 47 -6.22 20.24 -1.63
CA ARG A 47 -5.02 19.48 -1.25
C ARG A 47 -4.52 18.60 -2.40
N GLU A 48 -5.43 18.03 -3.19
CA GLU A 48 -5.08 17.27 -4.39
C GLU A 48 -4.31 18.13 -5.41
N VAL A 49 -4.78 19.35 -5.69
CA VAL A 49 -4.12 20.24 -6.66
C VAL A 49 -2.70 20.56 -6.19
N GLN A 50 -2.49 20.79 -4.89
CA GLN A 50 -1.15 21.05 -4.33
C GLN A 50 -0.23 19.82 -4.37
N PHE A 51 -0.79 18.63 -4.08
CA PHE A 51 -0.02 17.40 -4.01
C PHE A 51 0.35 16.84 -5.40
N ALA A 52 -0.63 16.82 -6.31
CA ALA A 52 -0.57 16.06 -7.56
C ALA A 52 -0.43 16.93 -8.82
N TRP A 53 -0.90 18.17 -8.82
CA TRP A 53 -0.90 19.02 -10.02
C TRP A 53 0.34 19.94 -10.03
N GLY A 54 1.08 19.95 -11.14
CA GLY A 54 2.22 20.87 -11.34
C GLY A 54 3.60 20.39 -10.85
N ARG A 55 3.75 19.10 -10.52
CA ARG A 55 5.04 18.48 -10.16
C ARG A 55 5.30 17.20 -10.98
N GLU A 56 6.55 16.73 -11.04
CA GLU A 56 6.92 15.52 -11.79
C GLU A 56 6.17 14.27 -11.30
N LEU A 57 5.83 13.33 -12.18
CA LEU A 57 5.12 12.11 -11.80
C LEU A 57 6.00 11.22 -10.91
N SER A 58 5.60 11.09 -9.65
CA SER A 58 6.17 10.14 -8.69
C SER A 58 5.29 8.89 -8.61
N TRP A 59 5.86 7.77 -8.18
CA TRP A 59 5.12 6.53 -7.93
C TRP A 59 3.95 6.76 -6.95
N ALA A 60 4.15 7.58 -5.92
CA ALA A 60 3.15 7.89 -4.90
C ALA A 60 1.96 8.65 -5.48
N ARG A 61 2.24 9.64 -6.35
CA ARG A 61 1.22 10.40 -7.08
C ARG A 61 0.44 9.53 -8.05
N THR A 62 1.15 8.63 -8.74
CA THR A 62 0.53 7.71 -9.70
C THR A 62 -0.49 6.82 -8.99
N ILE A 63 -0.11 6.20 -7.86
CA ILE A 63 -1.02 5.36 -7.06
C ILE A 63 -2.18 6.16 -6.50
N PHE A 64 -1.92 7.37 -5.98
CA PHE A 64 -2.95 8.26 -5.47
C PHE A 64 -3.99 8.62 -6.55
N LEU A 65 -3.54 9.08 -7.71
CA LEU A 65 -4.41 9.44 -8.83
C LEU A 65 -5.16 8.22 -9.37
N LEU A 66 -4.47 7.09 -9.59
CA LEU A 66 -5.11 5.85 -10.03
C LEU A 66 -6.20 5.42 -9.05
N ASN A 67 -5.90 5.35 -7.75
CA ASN A 67 -6.89 4.99 -6.74
C ASN A 67 -8.11 5.91 -6.79
N ARG A 68 -7.90 7.23 -6.79
CA ARG A 68 -8.98 8.22 -6.73
C ARG A 68 -9.88 8.20 -7.97
N TYR A 69 -9.29 8.28 -9.16
CA TYR A 69 -10.05 8.38 -10.40
C TYR A 69 -10.62 7.04 -10.86
N LEU A 70 -9.93 5.92 -10.61
CA LEU A 70 -10.50 4.60 -10.90
C LEU A 70 -11.70 4.30 -10.00
N SER A 71 -11.69 4.71 -8.72
CA SER A 71 -12.86 4.55 -7.86
C SER A 71 -14.05 5.37 -8.37
N ILE A 72 -13.84 6.62 -8.82
CA ILE A 72 -14.95 7.40 -9.43
C ILE A 72 -15.48 6.68 -10.68
N LEU A 73 -14.59 6.21 -11.56
CA LEU A 73 -14.98 5.51 -12.78
C LEU A 73 -15.72 4.20 -12.50
N GLU A 74 -15.26 3.43 -11.51
CA GLU A 74 -15.94 2.22 -11.04
C GLU A 74 -17.38 2.53 -10.65
N TYR A 75 -17.60 3.49 -9.75
CA TYR A 75 -18.96 3.82 -9.29
C TYR A 75 -19.83 4.43 -10.39
N LEU A 76 -19.27 5.22 -11.31
CA LEU A 76 -20.03 5.71 -12.48
C LEU A 76 -20.53 4.55 -13.36
N VAL A 77 -19.73 3.49 -13.50
CA VAL A 77 -20.13 2.29 -14.23
C VAL A 77 -21.12 1.44 -13.44
N VAL A 78 -20.95 1.29 -12.12
CA VAL A 78 -21.89 0.59 -11.22
C VAL A 78 -23.28 1.21 -11.27
N LEU A 79 -23.37 2.54 -11.33
CA LEU A 79 -24.64 3.26 -11.40
C LEU A 79 -25.23 3.32 -12.81
N GLY A 80 -24.45 3.02 -13.85
CA GLY A 80 -24.87 3.05 -15.26
C GLY A 80 -26.11 2.18 -15.56
N PRO A 81 -26.20 0.93 -15.05
CA PRO A 81 -27.38 0.07 -15.18
C PRO A 81 -28.67 0.63 -14.57
N LEU A 82 -28.62 1.67 -13.71
CA LEU A 82 -29.82 2.33 -13.18
C LEU A 82 -30.50 3.25 -14.21
N LEU A 83 -29.85 3.51 -15.34
CA LEU A 83 -30.42 4.32 -16.40
C LEU A 83 -31.48 3.52 -17.18
N PRO A 84 -32.68 4.09 -17.42
CA PRO A 84 -33.84 3.39 -17.96
C PRO A 84 -33.72 2.90 -19.43
N THR A 85 -32.54 2.99 -20.05
CA THR A 85 -32.35 2.78 -21.50
C THR A 85 -31.16 1.87 -21.85
N VAL A 86 -30.73 1.00 -20.93
CA VAL A 86 -29.59 0.10 -21.18
C VAL A 86 -30.01 -1.09 -22.05
N ASN A 87 -29.42 -1.20 -23.25
CA ASN A 87 -29.52 -2.39 -24.09
C ASN A 87 -28.62 -3.51 -23.55
N TYR A 88 -28.85 -4.77 -23.95
CA TYR A 88 -28.04 -5.94 -23.56
C TYR A 88 -26.52 -5.72 -23.75
N VAL A 89 -26.11 -5.14 -24.88
CA VAL A 89 -24.69 -4.89 -25.17
C VAL A 89 -24.08 -3.87 -24.22
N SER A 90 -24.78 -2.76 -23.97
CA SER A 90 -24.36 -1.73 -23.02
C SER A 90 -24.29 -2.28 -21.60
N CYS A 91 -25.25 -3.13 -21.25
CA CYS A 91 -25.33 -3.82 -19.98
C CYS A 91 -24.13 -4.74 -19.73
N ALA A 92 -23.86 -5.66 -20.66
CA ALA A 92 -22.70 -6.54 -20.60
C ALA A 92 -21.38 -5.75 -20.55
N LEU A 93 -21.26 -4.68 -21.34
CA LEU A 93 -20.08 -3.82 -21.33
C LEU A 93 -19.88 -3.15 -19.97
N LEU A 94 -20.93 -2.55 -19.38
CA LEU A 94 -20.86 -1.89 -18.08
C LEU A 94 -20.47 -2.89 -16.98
N THR A 95 -21.10 -4.06 -16.92
CA THR A 95 -20.73 -5.10 -15.95
C THR A 95 -19.26 -5.52 -16.10
N ARG A 96 -18.76 -5.68 -17.34
CA ARG A 96 -17.35 -6.02 -17.56
C ARG A 96 -16.40 -4.89 -17.18
N LEU A 97 -16.76 -3.64 -17.47
CA LEU A 97 -15.95 -2.47 -17.08
C LEU A 97 -15.88 -2.33 -15.55
N MET A 98 -17.00 -2.56 -14.85
CA MET A 98 -17.03 -2.59 -13.39
C MET A 98 -16.03 -3.62 -12.85
N GLN A 99 -16.09 -4.86 -13.33
CA GLN A 99 -15.17 -5.92 -12.92
C GLN A 99 -13.71 -5.55 -13.18
N VAL A 100 -13.41 -4.97 -14.34
CA VAL A 100 -12.06 -4.53 -14.69
C VAL A 100 -11.57 -3.44 -13.74
N PHE A 101 -12.36 -2.39 -13.49
CA PHE A 101 -11.97 -1.32 -12.58
C PHE A 101 -11.73 -1.81 -11.16
N GLN A 102 -12.61 -2.70 -10.66
CA GLN A 102 -12.46 -3.32 -9.35
C GLN A 102 -11.16 -4.13 -9.25
N ILE A 103 -10.84 -4.96 -10.25
CA ILE A 103 -9.59 -5.74 -10.29
C ILE A 103 -8.37 -4.82 -10.31
N VAL A 104 -8.40 -3.75 -11.10
CA VAL A 104 -7.29 -2.78 -11.15
C VAL A 104 -7.14 -2.08 -9.79
N LEU A 105 -8.23 -1.72 -9.11
CA LEU A 105 -8.18 -1.13 -7.78
C LEU A 105 -7.56 -2.08 -6.75
N TYR A 106 -7.90 -3.37 -6.75
CA TYR A 106 -7.22 -4.35 -5.89
C TYR A 106 -5.70 -4.39 -6.12
N ILE A 107 -5.25 -4.30 -7.37
CA ILE A 107 -3.82 -4.23 -7.71
C ILE A 107 -3.20 -2.94 -7.17
N VAL A 108 -3.90 -1.80 -7.30
CA VAL A 108 -3.45 -0.50 -6.77
C VAL A 108 -3.31 -0.57 -5.23
N TRP A 109 -4.26 -1.20 -4.53
CA TRP A 109 -4.21 -1.38 -3.08
C TRP A 109 -3.09 -2.33 -2.65
N ALA A 110 -2.87 -3.42 -3.39
CA ALA A 110 -1.74 -4.32 -3.15
C ALA A 110 -0.38 -3.62 -3.36
N ALA A 111 -0.27 -2.80 -4.41
CA ALA A 111 0.93 -2.00 -4.65
C ALA A 111 1.18 -1.00 -3.51
N PHE A 112 0.12 -0.32 -3.04
CA PHE A 112 0.19 0.59 -1.89
C PHE A 112 0.68 -0.12 -0.62
N ALA A 113 0.10 -1.27 -0.28
CA ALA A 113 0.50 -2.07 0.88
C ALA A 113 1.99 -2.48 0.79
N GLY A 114 2.42 -2.97 -0.38
CA GLY A 114 3.81 -3.36 -0.64
C GLY A 114 4.79 -2.20 -0.49
N LEU A 115 4.52 -1.06 -1.14
CA LEU A 115 5.39 0.11 -1.10
C LEU A 115 5.58 0.65 0.32
N ARG A 116 4.50 0.63 1.10
CA ARG A 116 4.55 1.03 2.51
C ARG A 116 5.44 0.09 3.32
N VAL A 117 5.25 -1.23 3.21
CA VAL A 117 6.07 -2.21 3.93
C VAL A 117 7.53 -2.11 3.51
N TYR A 118 7.78 -1.91 2.21
CA TYR A 118 9.13 -1.76 1.66
C TYR A 118 9.86 -0.54 2.24
N ALA A 119 9.17 0.61 2.29
CA ALA A 119 9.69 1.85 2.83
C ALA A 119 10.01 1.74 4.33
N ILE A 120 9.10 1.16 5.12
CA ILE A 120 9.25 1.06 6.57
C ILE A 120 10.25 -0.04 6.97
N SER A 121 10.34 -1.11 6.19
CA SER A 121 11.17 -2.26 6.54
C SER A 121 12.65 -2.09 6.19
N ALA A 122 13.09 -0.88 5.83
CA ALA A 122 14.45 -0.59 5.38
C ALA A 122 14.90 -1.53 4.25
N ARG A 123 14.05 -1.69 3.23
CA ARG A 123 14.32 -2.51 2.03
C ARG A 123 14.33 -4.04 2.22
N ASN A 124 13.73 -4.56 3.30
CA ASN A 124 13.50 -6.00 3.42
C ASN A 124 12.49 -6.48 2.37
N SER A 125 13.01 -7.04 1.27
CA SER A 125 12.22 -7.48 0.12
C SER A 125 11.36 -8.69 0.42
N VAL A 126 11.77 -9.58 1.33
CA VAL A 126 11.04 -10.82 1.61
C VAL A 126 9.66 -10.52 2.19
N VAL A 127 9.61 -9.70 3.24
CA VAL A 127 8.35 -9.34 3.89
C VAL A 127 7.45 -8.54 2.94
N THR A 128 8.04 -7.67 2.13
CA THR A 128 7.34 -6.92 1.09
C THR A 128 6.68 -7.84 0.08
N VAL A 129 7.43 -8.82 -0.44
CA VAL A 129 6.92 -9.79 -1.43
C VAL A 129 5.79 -10.63 -0.84
N VAL A 130 5.94 -11.12 0.40
CA VAL A 130 4.87 -11.88 1.07
C VAL A 130 3.58 -11.06 1.18
N VAL A 131 3.67 -9.80 1.62
CA VAL A 131 2.52 -8.90 1.72
C VAL A 131 1.88 -8.67 0.36
N VAL A 132 2.66 -8.36 -0.67
CA VAL A 132 2.12 -8.11 -2.03
C VAL A 132 1.46 -9.35 -2.60
N VAL A 133 2.07 -10.53 -2.46
CA VAL A 133 1.51 -11.78 -2.96
C VAL A 133 0.16 -12.07 -2.30
N LEU A 134 0.06 -11.87 -0.98
CA LEU A 134 -1.21 -12.03 -0.25
C LEU A 134 -2.25 -10.98 -0.63
N ALA A 135 -1.84 -9.72 -0.81
CA ALA A 135 -2.73 -8.62 -1.19
C ALA A 135 -3.23 -8.69 -2.64
N VAL A 136 -2.53 -9.40 -3.52
CA VAL A 136 -2.94 -9.62 -4.93
C VAL A 136 -3.99 -10.73 -5.06
N VAL A 137 -4.15 -11.60 -4.05
CA VAL A 137 -5.11 -12.73 -4.10
C VAL A 137 -6.53 -12.26 -4.47
N PRO A 138 -7.11 -11.21 -3.87
CA PRO A 138 -8.43 -10.69 -4.29
C PRO A 138 -8.50 -10.30 -5.77
N ALA A 139 -7.44 -9.72 -6.35
CA ALA A 139 -7.45 -9.38 -7.77
C ALA A 139 -7.54 -10.65 -8.65
N VAL A 140 -6.80 -11.70 -8.28
CA VAL A 140 -6.77 -12.97 -9.01
C VAL A 140 -8.11 -13.71 -8.88
N THR A 141 -8.64 -13.79 -7.66
CA THR A 141 -9.90 -14.52 -7.43
C THR A 141 -11.11 -13.78 -8.02
N ASN A 142 -11.15 -12.44 -7.97
CA ASN A 142 -12.19 -11.67 -8.66
C ASN A 142 -12.07 -11.78 -10.18
N ALA A 143 -10.86 -11.82 -10.75
CA ALA A 143 -10.68 -12.06 -12.18
C ALA A 143 -11.17 -13.47 -12.59
N TYR A 144 -10.92 -14.47 -11.76
CA TYR A 144 -11.43 -15.83 -11.97
C TYR A 144 -12.96 -15.87 -11.92
N VAL A 145 -13.58 -15.29 -10.88
CA VAL A 145 -15.04 -15.21 -10.76
C VAL A 145 -15.65 -14.44 -11.92
N ALA A 146 -15.06 -13.32 -12.33
CA ALA A 146 -15.49 -12.54 -13.48
C ALA A 146 -15.53 -13.39 -14.76
N SER A 147 -14.51 -14.24 -14.99
CA SER A 147 -14.46 -15.11 -16.17
C SER A 147 -15.59 -16.15 -16.24
N LEU A 148 -16.18 -16.49 -15.09
CA LEU A 148 -17.29 -17.45 -14.94
C LEU A 148 -18.65 -16.77 -14.77
N THR A 149 -18.69 -15.43 -14.81
CA THR A 149 -19.93 -14.67 -14.69
C THR A 149 -20.56 -14.48 -16.07
N SER A 150 -21.82 -14.85 -16.20
CA SER A 150 -22.66 -14.57 -17.36
C SER A 150 -23.57 -13.36 -17.08
N VAL A 151 -23.93 -12.60 -18.12
CA VAL A 151 -24.77 -11.39 -17.99
C VAL A 151 -26.08 -11.60 -18.73
N ALA A 152 -27.18 -11.28 -18.04
CA ALA A 152 -28.54 -11.33 -18.57
C ALA A 152 -29.23 -9.98 -18.41
N LEU A 153 -30.14 -9.67 -19.35
CA LEU A 153 -30.98 -8.48 -19.28
C LEU A 153 -32.32 -8.83 -18.64
N SER A 154 -32.76 -8.01 -17.68
CA SER A 154 -34.07 -8.12 -17.01
C SER A 154 -34.78 -6.77 -17.02
N ASP A 155 -36.07 -6.75 -16.72
CA ASP A 155 -36.89 -5.52 -16.61
C ASP A 155 -36.36 -4.56 -15.52
N LEU A 156 -35.52 -5.07 -14.61
CA LEU A 156 -34.85 -4.35 -13.54
C LEU A 156 -33.43 -3.87 -13.87
N GLY A 157 -32.95 -4.14 -15.08
CA GLY A 157 -31.61 -3.78 -15.53
C GLY A 157 -30.70 -5.00 -15.69
N CYS A 158 -29.42 -4.82 -15.37
CA CYS A 158 -28.37 -5.80 -15.59
C CYS A 158 -28.27 -6.84 -14.49
N MET A 159 -28.55 -8.10 -14.81
CA MET A 159 -28.33 -9.21 -13.89
C MET A 159 -27.07 -9.97 -14.27
N SER A 160 -26.36 -10.46 -13.25
CA SER A 160 -25.19 -11.31 -13.43
C SER A 160 -25.42 -12.63 -12.71
N GLU A 161 -25.21 -13.73 -13.42
CA GLU A 161 -25.28 -15.08 -12.88
C GLU A 161 -23.86 -15.67 -12.84
N MET A 162 -23.56 -16.40 -11.78
CA MET A 162 -22.25 -17.02 -11.59
C MET A 162 -22.38 -18.53 -11.73
N ASP A 163 -21.65 -19.10 -12.68
CA ASP A 163 -21.63 -20.54 -12.92
C ASP A 163 -20.62 -21.23 -11.98
N LEU A 164 -20.86 -21.17 -10.67
CA LEU A 164 -19.98 -21.78 -9.67
C LEU A 164 -20.77 -22.55 -8.59
N PRO A 165 -20.38 -23.80 -8.24
CA PRO A 165 -20.97 -24.50 -7.11
C PRO A 165 -20.79 -23.70 -5.80
N ILE A 166 -21.83 -23.71 -4.96
CA ILE A 166 -21.86 -22.97 -3.69
C ILE A 166 -20.65 -23.31 -2.80
N LEU A 167 -20.27 -24.58 -2.73
CA LEU A 167 -19.13 -25.03 -1.93
C LEU A 167 -17.81 -24.40 -2.39
N THR A 168 -17.58 -24.36 -3.71
CA THR A 168 -16.39 -23.75 -4.31
C THR A 168 -16.38 -22.24 -4.09
N TRP A 169 -17.54 -21.58 -4.12
CA TRP A 169 -17.65 -20.14 -3.83
C TRP A 169 -17.26 -19.84 -2.38
N ILE A 170 -17.72 -20.64 -1.42
CA ILE A 170 -17.37 -20.50 0.00
C ILE A 170 -15.85 -20.69 0.19
N GLU A 171 -15.28 -21.77 -0.35
CA GLU A 171 -13.84 -22.05 -0.25
C GLU A 171 -13.00 -20.90 -0.84
N LEU A 172 -13.38 -20.40 -2.02
CA LEU A 172 -12.71 -19.29 -2.67
C LEU A 172 -12.83 -17.98 -1.89
N SER A 173 -14.02 -17.68 -1.34
CA SER A 173 -14.24 -16.47 -0.52
C SER A 173 -13.39 -16.51 0.75
N VAL A 174 -13.40 -17.64 1.46
CA VAL A 174 -12.62 -17.82 2.70
C VAL A 174 -11.12 -17.74 2.43
N ALA A 175 -10.63 -18.39 1.38
CA ALA A 175 -9.22 -18.30 0.98
C ALA A 175 -8.83 -16.86 0.63
N THR A 176 -9.62 -16.17 -0.18
CA THR A 176 -9.36 -14.78 -0.59
C THR A 176 -9.29 -13.84 0.62
N ARG A 177 -10.29 -13.93 1.51
CA ARG A 177 -10.42 -13.04 2.66
C ARG A 177 -9.37 -13.30 3.73
N SER A 178 -9.05 -14.57 3.98
CA SER A 178 -7.97 -14.93 4.90
C SER A 178 -6.62 -14.38 4.41
N CYS A 179 -6.30 -14.50 3.12
CA CYS A 179 -5.09 -13.88 2.55
C CYS A 179 -5.05 -12.36 2.75
N MET A 180 -6.16 -11.66 2.50
CA MET A 180 -6.26 -10.21 2.69
C MET A 180 -6.09 -9.79 4.15
N ILE A 181 -6.75 -10.49 5.09
CA ILE A 181 -6.61 -10.25 6.53
C ILE A 181 -5.16 -10.45 6.99
N VAL A 182 -4.51 -11.54 6.53
CA VAL A 182 -3.11 -11.81 6.86
C VAL A 182 -2.20 -10.73 6.28
N SER A 183 -2.46 -10.26 5.06
CA SER A 183 -1.73 -9.15 4.44
C SER A 183 -1.82 -7.88 5.31
N ASP A 184 -3.03 -7.45 5.67
CA ASP A 184 -3.23 -6.24 6.47
C ASP A 184 -2.60 -6.36 7.86
N ALA A 185 -2.76 -7.52 8.51
CA ALA A 185 -2.14 -7.81 9.79
C ALA A 185 -0.60 -7.72 9.69
N LEU A 186 0.00 -8.27 8.63
CA LEU A 186 1.44 -8.16 8.40
C LEU A 186 1.87 -6.70 8.19
N VAL A 187 1.11 -5.90 7.45
CA VAL A 187 1.43 -4.46 7.29
C VAL A 187 1.40 -3.75 8.65
N ILE A 188 0.40 -4.03 9.50
CA ILE A 188 0.32 -3.45 10.84
C ILE A 188 1.48 -3.92 11.72
N VAL A 189 1.72 -5.22 11.80
CA VAL A 189 2.78 -5.79 12.64
C VAL A 189 4.15 -5.26 12.22
N THR A 190 4.45 -5.23 10.92
CA THR A 190 5.72 -4.71 10.41
C THR A 190 5.86 -3.22 10.70
N THR A 191 4.78 -2.45 10.49
CA THR A 191 4.72 -1.02 10.85
C THR A 191 5.02 -0.84 12.34
N LEU A 192 4.32 -1.53 13.22
CA LEU A 192 4.47 -1.41 14.68
C LEU A 192 5.85 -1.83 15.16
N VAL A 193 6.35 -2.99 14.75
CA VAL A 193 7.66 -3.51 15.18
C VAL A 193 8.77 -2.55 14.77
N LYS A 194 8.76 -2.05 13.53
CA LYS A 194 9.76 -1.10 13.04
C LYS A 194 9.64 0.25 13.73
N THR A 195 8.42 0.75 13.92
CA THR A 195 8.15 1.99 14.67
C THR A 195 8.71 1.90 16.09
N TRP A 196 8.38 0.82 16.80
CA TRP A 196 8.81 0.60 18.18
C TRP A 196 10.32 0.45 18.29
N SER A 197 10.95 -0.24 17.35
CA SER A 197 12.41 -0.36 17.28
C SER A 197 13.07 1.02 17.12
N THR A 198 12.61 1.81 16.16
CA THR A 198 13.12 3.17 15.90
C THR A 198 12.90 4.09 17.11
N MET A 199 11.71 4.07 17.73
CA MET A 199 11.41 4.86 18.93
C MET A 199 12.28 4.44 20.13
N ARG A 200 12.52 3.13 20.31
CA ARG A 200 13.38 2.63 21.39
C ARG A 200 14.82 3.11 21.22
N VAL A 201 15.36 3.07 20.00
CA VAL A 201 16.72 3.55 19.70
C VAL A 201 16.83 5.05 19.94
N ALA A 202 15.88 5.85 19.44
CA ALA A 202 15.93 7.29 19.61
C ALA A 202 15.74 7.74 21.07
N ARG A 203 14.90 7.04 21.84
CA ARG A 203 14.77 7.29 23.29
C ARG A 203 16.08 7.02 24.03
N ARG A 204 16.84 5.99 23.64
CA ARG A 204 18.18 5.74 24.20
C ARG A 204 19.17 6.86 23.84
N LEU A 205 19.05 7.42 22.65
CA LEU A 205 19.91 8.49 22.15
C LEU A 205 19.43 9.91 22.52
N HIS A 206 18.38 10.05 23.35
CA HIS A 206 17.77 11.33 23.72
C HIS A 206 17.40 12.24 22.54
N VAL A 207 17.15 11.65 21.36
CA VAL A 207 16.71 12.39 20.17
C VAL A 207 15.19 12.53 20.23
N GLN A 208 14.69 13.75 20.06
CA GLN A 208 13.25 14.01 20.00
C GLN A 208 12.63 13.42 18.73
N MET A 209 11.88 12.33 18.86
CA MET A 209 11.17 11.66 17.74
C MET A 209 9.70 12.03 17.71
N SER A 210 9.40 13.32 17.62
CA SER A 210 8.01 13.78 17.53
C SER A 210 7.36 13.30 16.21
N PHE A 211 8.05 13.53 15.08
CA PHE A 211 7.41 13.50 13.76
C PHE A 211 7.22 12.10 13.16
N THR A 212 8.24 11.24 13.21
CA THR A 212 8.12 9.85 12.72
C THR A 212 7.09 9.06 13.54
N SER A 213 6.97 9.35 14.85
CA SER A 213 5.96 8.71 15.69
C SER A 213 4.54 9.16 15.35
N LEU A 214 4.36 10.42 14.95
CA LEU A 214 3.07 10.97 14.54
C LEU A 214 2.60 10.38 13.20
N ILE A 215 3.48 10.37 12.19
CA ILE A 215 3.21 9.79 10.86
C ILE A 215 2.87 8.29 10.96
N LEU A 216 3.59 7.54 11.79
CA LEU A 216 3.36 6.10 11.96
C LEU A 216 2.10 5.82 12.79
N ARG A 217 1.73 6.70 13.73
CA ARG A 217 0.48 6.58 14.50
C ARG A 217 -0.75 6.77 13.62
N GLU A 218 -0.75 7.82 12.78
CA GLU A 218 -1.82 8.04 11.80
C GLU A 218 -1.86 6.87 10.79
N GLY A 219 -0.68 6.45 10.32
CA GLY A 219 -0.55 5.28 9.45
C GLY A 219 -1.13 3.99 10.04
N VAL A 220 -1.02 3.73 11.35
CA VAL A 220 -1.55 2.50 11.97
C VAL A 220 -3.06 2.55 12.11
N LEU A 221 -3.65 3.72 12.37
CA LEU A 221 -5.10 3.89 12.50
C LEU A 221 -5.81 3.46 11.21
N TYR A 222 -5.33 3.92 10.05
CA TYR A 222 -5.88 3.55 8.75
C TYR A 222 -5.90 2.04 8.51
N PHE A 223 -4.80 1.36 8.82
CA PHE A 223 -4.69 -0.08 8.61
C PHE A 223 -5.48 -0.87 9.64
N THR A 224 -5.61 -0.35 10.86
CA THR A 224 -6.46 -0.96 11.89
C THR A 224 -7.93 -0.91 11.47
N ILE A 225 -8.37 0.21 10.86
CA ILE A 225 -9.72 0.31 10.27
C ILE A 225 -9.86 -0.69 9.12
N MET A 226 -8.93 -0.75 8.17
CA MET A 226 -8.98 -1.74 7.07
C MET A 226 -9.06 -3.18 7.58
N LEU A 227 -8.21 -3.55 8.54
CA LEU A 227 -8.20 -4.88 9.14
C LEU A 227 -9.52 -5.17 9.86
N SER A 228 -10.05 -4.22 10.64
CA SER A 228 -11.31 -4.43 11.35
C SER A 228 -12.48 -4.61 10.38
N LEU A 229 -12.50 -3.84 9.29
CA LEU A 229 -13.49 -3.97 8.23
C LEU A 229 -13.40 -5.34 7.53
N ASN A 230 -12.20 -5.81 7.21
CA ASN A 230 -11.98 -7.13 6.61
C ASN A 230 -12.38 -8.29 7.54
N ILE A 231 -12.14 -8.16 8.85
CA ILE A 231 -12.60 -9.12 9.87
C ILE A 231 -14.12 -9.12 9.99
N VAL A 232 -14.74 -7.93 10.01
CA VAL A 232 -16.20 -7.81 10.05
C VAL A 232 -16.83 -8.46 8.82
N GLN A 233 -16.23 -8.27 7.64
CA GLN A 233 -16.70 -8.90 6.40
C GLN A 233 -16.67 -10.43 6.46
N ILE A 234 -15.58 -11.05 6.95
CA ILE A 234 -15.49 -12.52 7.02
C ILE A 234 -16.45 -13.10 8.07
N LEU A 235 -16.59 -12.45 9.22
CA LEU A 235 -17.53 -12.90 10.25
C LEU A 235 -18.97 -12.96 9.71
N PHE A 236 -19.36 -11.97 8.91
CA PHE A 236 -20.71 -11.94 8.34
C PHE A 236 -20.92 -12.97 7.22
N ASP A 237 -19.93 -13.20 6.37
CA ASP A 237 -19.98 -14.29 5.38
C ASP A 237 -20.24 -15.64 6.06
N PHE A 238 -19.60 -15.90 7.21
CA PHE A 238 -19.78 -17.16 7.96
C PHE A 238 -21.10 -17.25 8.72
N LEU A 239 -21.60 -16.13 9.25
CA LEU A 239 -22.82 -16.13 10.06
C LEU A 239 -24.10 -16.23 9.21
N GLN A 240 -24.00 -16.22 7.86
CA GLN A 240 -25.14 -16.25 6.92
C GLN A 240 -26.28 -15.31 7.32
N VAL A 241 -25.95 -14.16 7.93
CA VAL A 241 -26.95 -13.16 8.30
C VAL A 241 -27.29 -12.44 6.99
N GLY A 242 -28.23 -13.03 6.23
CA GLY A 242 -28.60 -12.61 4.88
C GLY A 242 -29.05 -11.15 4.74
N SER A 243 -29.20 -10.44 5.85
CA SER A 243 -29.60 -9.02 5.93
C SER A 243 -28.43 -8.03 6.05
N PHE A 244 -27.16 -8.47 6.11
CA PHE A 244 -26.00 -7.58 6.30
C PHE A 244 -25.03 -7.48 5.12
N SER A 245 -25.39 -8.03 3.95
CA SER A 245 -24.60 -7.91 2.72
C SER A 245 -24.41 -6.45 2.26
N PHE A 246 -25.22 -5.52 2.79
CA PHE A 246 -25.15 -4.07 2.53
C PHE A 246 -23.88 -3.38 3.03
N ILE A 247 -23.09 -4.00 3.90
CA ILE A 247 -21.84 -3.37 4.37
C ILE A 247 -20.79 -3.31 3.26
N VAL A 248 -20.86 -4.23 2.28
CA VAL A 248 -19.85 -4.38 1.22
C VAL A 248 -19.63 -3.10 0.40
N PRO A 249 -20.68 -2.42 -0.12
CA PRO A 249 -20.54 -1.10 -0.74
C PRO A 249 -19.75 -0.09 0.11
N PHE A 250 -20.06 -0.01 1.40
CA PHE A 250 -19.37 0.92 2.32
C PHE A 250 -17.90 0.54 2.50
N LEU A 251 -17.58 -0.75 2.60
CA LEU A 251 -16.19 -1.21 2.72
C LEU A 251 -15.37 -0.84 1.47
N ASN A 252 -15.95 -1.03 0.29
CA ASN A 252 -15.30 -0.73 -0.98
C ASN A 252 -14.99 0.77 -1.15
N VAL A 253 -15.78 1.65 -0.52
CA VAL A 253 -15.54 3.11 -0.56
C VAL A 253 -14.55 3.60 0.50
N ILE A 254 -14.54 2.97 1.68
CA ILE A 254 -13.68 3.42 2.77
C ILE A 254 -12.20 3.24 2.37
N THR A 255 -11.85 2.12 1.74
CA THR A 255 -10.48 1.82 1.29
C THR A 255 -9.85 2.94 0.44
N PRO A 256 -10.45 3.35 -0.70
CA PRO A 256 -9.88 4.39 -1.53
C PRO A 256 -9.90 5.77 -0.84
N ILE A 257 -10.84 6.05 0.06
CA ILE A 257 -10.85 7.30 0.86
C ILE A 257 -9.67 7.32 1.83
N LEU A 258 -9.46 6.25 2.61
CA LEU A 258 -8.36 6.17 3.58
C LEU A 258 -7.00 6.24 2.90
N ILE A 259 -6.82 5.57 1.77
CA ILE A 259 -5.57 5.64 0.99
C ILE A 259 -5.34 7.07 0.48
N SER A 260 -6.39 7.74 0.00
CA SER A 260 -6.29 9.12 -0.47
C SER A 260 -5.90 10.07 0.67
N ARG A 261 -6.57 9.98 1.82
CA ARG A 261 -6.25 10.78 3.01
C ARG A 261 -4.82 10.53 3.50
N PHE A 262 -4.38 9.28 3.50
CA PHE A 262 -2.99 8.93 3.86
C PHE A 262 -1.95 9.68 3.02
N PHE A 263 -2.13 9.74 1.69
CA PHE A 263 -1.19 10.46 0.82
C PHE A 263 -1.21 11.97 1.06
N LEU A 264 -2.39 12.56 1.22
CA LEU A 264 -2.53 14.00 1.47
C LEU A 264 -1.95 14.39 2.83
N ASP A 265 -2.20 13.59 3.87
CA ASP A 265 -1.66 13.84 5.22
C ASP A 265 -0.13 13.73 5.22
N LEU A 266 0.43 12.80 4.44
CA LEU A 266 1.87 12.68 4.27
C LEU A 266 2.49 13.90 3.55
N ASP A 267 1.79 14.48 2.57
CA ASP A 267 2.24 15.68 1.87
C ASP A 267 2.22 16.91 2.79
N ASP A 268 1.14 17.12 3.53
CA ASP A 268 1.04 18.24 4.49
C ASP A 268 2.16 18.21 5.53
N LEU A 269 2.50 17.02 6.02
CA LEU A 269 3.59 16.82 6.95
C LEU A 269 4.96 17.10 6.31
N THR A 270 5.13 16.76 5.04
CA THR A 270 6.34 17.07 4.28
C THR A 270 6.46 18.58 4.01
N ALA A 271 5.34 19.25 3.70
CA ALA A 271 5.28 20.68 3.48
C ALA A 271 5.62 21.47 4.75
N GLN A 272 5.10 21.06 5.92
CA GLN A 272 5.44 21.66 7.22
C GLN A 272 6.92 21.54 7.58
N GLN A 273 7.60 20.50 7.09
CA GLN A 273 9.02 20.28 7.35
C GLN A 273 9.93 21.20 6.54
N SER A 274 9.43 21.82 5.47
CA SER A 274 10.17 22.82 4.70
C SER A 274 10.22 24.12 5.51
N PRO A 275 11.36 24.50 6.12
CA PRO A 275 11.41 25.70 6.93
C PRO A 275 11.13 26.89 6.02
N SER A 276 10.23 27.77 6.46
CA SER A 276 10.02 29.10 5.91
C SER A 276 11.31 29.92 5.99
N TYR A 277 12.29 29.66 5.12
CA TYR A 277 13.27 30.66 4.70
C TYR A 277 12.60 31.56 3.68
N SER A 278 11.68 32.39 4.15
CA SER A 278 11.11 33.49 3.38
C SER A 278 11.14 34.73 4.26
N SER A 279 12.35 35.24 4.42
CA SER A 279 12.61 36.66 4.64
C SER A 279 13.98 36.97 4.03
N ALA A 280 13.98 38.01 3.18
CA ALA A 280 15.10 38.65 2.50
C ALA A 280 15.54 38.11 1.11
N SER A 281 15.06 38.84 0.10
CA SER A 281 15.80 39.34 -1.09
C SER A 281 16.39 38.38 -2.13
N GLY A 282 15.70 38.33 -3.27
CA GLY A 282 16.23 38.38 -4.65
C GLY A 282 17.57 37.73 -4.99
N LEU A 283 17.52 36.58 -5.66
CA LEU A 283 18.07 36.38 -7.02
C LEU A 283 17.58 35.03 -7.55
N ARG A 284 17.19 34.98 -8.82
CA ARG A 284 16.81 33.74 -9.51
C ARG A 284 18.00 32.77 -9.48
N SER A 285 17.79 31.59 -8.89
CA SER A 285 18.68 30.43 -9.04
C SER A 285 17.80 29.22 -9.33
N LEU A 286 18.04 28.58 -10.49
CA LEU A 286 17.49 27.27 -10.82
C LEU A 286 18.03 26.26 -9.79
N GLY A 287 17.24 25.99 -8.76
CA GLY A 287 17.54 25.02 -7.72
C GLY A 287 16.75 23.73 -7.93
N THR A 288 17.45 22.72 -8.45
CA THR A 288 17.09 21.31 -8.45
C THR A 288 16.42 20.91 -7.12
N GLN A 289 15.13 20.54 -7.15
CA GLN A 289 14.41 20.07 -5.97
C GLN A 289 14.90 18.67 -5.58
N SER A 290 15.47 18.57 -4.37
CA SER A 290 15.93 17.31 -3.78
C SER A 290 14.75 16.40 -3.44
N THR A 291 14.45 15.49 -4.36
CA THR A 291 13.92 14.17 -4.04
C THR A 291 14.96 13.39 -3.23
N MET A 292 14.49 12.48 -2.37
CA MET A 292 15.31 11.56 -1.57
C MET A 292 16.31 10.82 -2.48
N ARG A 293 17.57 11.28 -2.56
CA ARG A 293 18.60 10.66 -3.39
C ARG A 293 19.17 9.43 -2.70
N PHE A 294 18.94 8.27 -3.31
CA PHE A 294 19.70 7.05 -3.09
C PHE A 294 21.14 7.28 -3.55
N ILE A 295 22.13 6.99 -2.70
CA ILE A 295 23.54 6.97 -3.08
C ILE A 295 23.77 5.73 -3.94
N THR A 296 24.07 5.92 -5.22
CA THR A 296 24.68 4.91 -6.09
C THR A 296 26.19 5.15 -6.18
N PRO A 297 27.04 4.12 -6.04
CA PRO A 297 28.48 4.28 -6.19
C PRO A 297 28.84 4.48 -7.67
N ILE A 298 29.48 5.60 -8.00
CA ILE A 298 29.98 5.87 -9.36
C ILE A 298 31.35 5.20 -9.55
N SER A 299 31.41 4.42 -10.63
CA SER A 299 32.60 3.85 -11.26
C SER A 299 33.60 4.95 -11.67
N THR A 300 34.88 4.70 -11.38
CA THR A 300 36.01 5.56 -11.73
C THR A 300 36.40 5.45 -13.20
N ALA A 301 36.55 6.58 -13.89
CA ALA A 301 37.46 6.75 -15.03
C ALA A 301 37.92 8.22 -15.15
N PRO A 302 39.11 8.49 -15.72
CA PRO A 302 39.99 9.58 -15.27
C PRO A 302 40.12 10.77 -16.24
N GLY A 303 40.59 11.91 -15.71
CA GLY A 303 40.91 13.16 -16.43
C GLY A 303 40.01 14.30 -15.94
N ASP A 304 40.46 15.49 -15.56
CA ASP A 304 41.77 16.09 -15.66
C ASP A 304 41.81 17.34 -14.75
N VAL A 305 43.02 17.73 -14.34
CA VAL A 305 43.46 19.03 -13.80
C VAL A 305 42.92 19.56 -12.45
N ARG A 306 43.87 19.67 -11.49
CA ARG A 306 43.79 20.38 -10.20
C ARG A 306 43.64 21.91 -10.38
N PRO A 307 43.22 22.62 -9.32
CA PRO A 307 44.23 23.48 -8.68
C PRO A 307 44.34 23.21 -7.17
N ALA A 308 45.57 23.34 -6.69
CA ALA A 308 45.95 23.21 -5.30
C ALA A 308 45.30 24.30 -4.44
N PHE A 309 44.77 23.92 -3.28
CA PHE A 309 44.64 24.82 -2.15
C PHE A 309 45.17 24.16 -0.88
N VAL A 310 45.99 24.96 -0.22
CA VAL A 310 46.87 24.70 0.92
C VAL A 310 46.04 24.45 2.17
N TYR A 311 46.38 23.42 2.94
CA TYR A 311 45.86 23.22 4.30
C TYR A 311 46.96 23.66 5.28
N SER A 312 46.76 24.80 5.92
CA SER A 312 47.56 25.26 7.05
C SER A 312 47.07 24.58 8.32
N ASP A 313 47.95 23.79 8.93
CA ASP A 313 47.75 23.10 10.19
C ASP A 313 47.87 24.10 11.35
N TYR A 314 46.90 24.12 12.26
CA TYR A 314 46.89 24.97 13.45
C TYR A 314 47.38 24.12 14.63
N ARG A 315 48.65 24.25 15.00
CA ARG A 315 49.22 23.58 16.17
C ARG A 315 49.87 24.61 17.10
N SER A 316 49.37 24.60 18.33
CA SER A 316 49.76 25.43 19.47
C SER A 316 51.25 25.32 19.81
N ASP A 317 51.90 26.47 19.91
CA ASP A 317 53.25 26.63 20.45
C ASP A 317 53.26 26.44 21.97
N TYR A 318 54.19 25.61 22.43
CA TYR A 318 54.83 25.74 23.74
C TYR A 318 56.32 25.49 23.53
N GLU A 319 57.11 26.55 23.68
CA GLU A 319 58.56 26.51 23.80
C GLU A 319 58.97 25.79 25.09
N VAL A 320 59.98 24.91 25.02
CA VAL A 320 61.20 24.89 25.86
C VAL A 320 62.17 23.89 25.20
N GLY A 321 63.34 24.36 24.76
CA GLY A 321 64.51 23.51 24.48
C GLY A 321 65.45 23.51 25.69
N ASP A 322 66.03 22.35 26.03
CA ASP A 322 67.47 22.08 25.85
C ASP A 322 67.92 20.74 26.47
N VAL A 323 69.06 20.24 25.95
CA VAL A 323 70.02 19.26 26.50
C VAL A 323 69.86 17.73 26.21
N GLY A 324 70.70 17.24 25.28
CA GLY A 324 71.70 16.18 25.55
C GLY A 324 71.38 14.69 25.23
N PRO A 325 72.34 13.87 24.72
CA PRO A 325 72.09 12.58 24.05
C PRO A 325 72.54 11.33 24.84
N ALA A 326 71.99 10.13 24.53
CA ALA A 326 72.70 8.83 24.63
C ALA A 326 71.85 7.61 24.17
N GLY A 327 72.51 6.67 23.46
CA GLY A 327 72.22 5.22 23.45
C GLY A 327 71.21 4.72 22.41
N PHE A 328 71.58 4.25 21.21
CA PHE A 328 72.04 2.88 20.89
C PHE A 328 71.19 1.75 21.50
N GLU A 329 70.42 1.04 20.67
CA GLU A 329 70.51 -0.43 20.49
C GLU A 329 69.65 -0.84 19.26
N LYS A 330 70.24 -1.67 18.40
CA LYS A 330 69.64 -2.36 17.24
C LYS A 330 68.75 -3.52 17.76
N ASP A 331 67.76 -4.06 17.05
CA ASP A 331 67.92 -4.99 15.92
C ASP A 331 66.55 -5.30 15.27
N TYR A 332 66.60 -5.49 13.94
CA TYR A 332 65.55 -5.96 13.03
C TYR A 332 65.73 -7.49 12.78
N PRO A 333 65.20 -8.09 11.69
CA PRO A 333 63.83 -8.52 11.34
C PRO A 333 63.80 -10.06 11.09
N THR A 334 62.72 -10.76 10.72
CA THR A 334 62.25 -11.13 9.34
C THR A 334 61.31 -12.35 9.50
N VAL A 335 60.06 -12.36 9.00
CA VAL A 335 59.54 -12.88 7.69
C VAL A 335 59.84 -14.35 7.35
N ALA A 336 58.79 -15.18 7.15
CA ALA A 336 58.64 -16.28 6.14
C ALA A 336 57.41 -17.17 6.52
N THR A 337 56.29 -17.22 5.78
CA THR A 337 55.93 -17.95 4.53
C THR A 337 55.75 -19.49 4.61
N TRP A 338 54.53 -19.91 4.23
CA TRP A 338 54.13 -21.05 3.36
C TRP A 338 54.07 -22.53 3.86
N SER A 339 52.85 -23.09 3.76
CA SER A 339 52.40 -24.31 3.04
C SER A 339 53.15 -25.66 3.17
N GLY A 340 52.39 -26.72 3.49
CA GLY A 340 52.64 -28.06 2.92
C GLY A 340 52.36 -29.27 3.82
N SER A 341 51.22 -29.93 3.59
CA SER A 341 50.98 -31.40 3.56
C SER A 341 51.51 -32.34 4.67
N GLY A 342 50.62 -33.19 5.21
CA GLY A 342 51.01 -34.54 5.67
C GLY A 342 50.18 -35.21 6.77
N LEU A 343 49.19 -36.01 6.36
CA LEU A 343 48.89 -37.40 6.79
C LEU A 343 48.80 -37.84 8.28
N ARG A 344 47.68 -38.57 8.55
CA ARG A 344 47.42 -39.65 9.56
C ARG A 344 47.33 -39.23 11.04
N ALA A 345 46.65 -39.92 11.96
CA ALA A 345 45.55 -40.90 12.04
C ALA A 345 45.45 -41.27 13.54
N GLY A 346 44.26 -41.64 14.05
CA GLY A 346 44.06 -42.25 15.39
C GLY A 346 43.53 -41.27 16.44
N SER A 347 42.28 -41.42 16.92
CA SER A 347 41.90 -42.30 18.05
C SER A 347 42.61 -41.85 19.33
N THR A 348 41.97 -41.52 20.46
CA THR A 348 40.90 -42.23 21.16
C THR A 348 40.39 -41.34 22.31
N ARG A 349 39.13 -41.56 22.71
CA ARG A 349 38.52 -41.10 23.96
C ARG A 349 39.37 -41.47 25.18
N VAL A 350 39.36 -40.60 26.20
CA VAL A 350 38.86 -40.91 27.55
C VAL A 350 38.08 -39.69 28.02
#